data_AF-A0A7S1RG28-F1
#
_entry.id   AF-A0A7S1RG28-F1
#
_cell.length_a   1.000
_cell.length_b   1.000
_cell.length_c   1.000
_cell.angle_alpha   90.00
_cell.angle_beta   90.00
_cell.angle_gamma   90.00
#
_symmetry.space_group_name_H-M   'P 1'
#
loop_
_entity.id
_entity.type
_entity.pdbx_description
1 polymer ?
#
loop_
_entity_poly.entity_id
_entity_poly.type
_entity_poly.pdbx_seq_one_letter_code
_entity_poly.pdbx_strand_id
1 'polypeptide(L)'
;SLTQFTPASMEIRPFNLVERIYSILCLLFALITFSSFLGSITASISQLRKHTTECGKQQFILRTYFTKNKVSSGLSKTIWHFLKQNHFSQMTRGHKAHIEVLKLLPPHLQGMLNQELYHPYITRAPFFYHYAAFSSEGLVELCTKAISERTLICGEMLFTTGKVAEKMFFAASGFLRYEHPTGPCSQTIGTGAWIAEPVLWVKWVHVAPMIADTSSEIIALDAAGFRQIMPLFKRSLPF
;
A
#
# COMPACT_ATOMS: atom_id res chain seq x y z
N SER A 1 19.23 -10.86 41.18
CA SER A 1 18.90 -9.45 40.89
C SER A 1 17.40 -9.21 40.63
N LEU A 2 16.50 -10.14 41.00
CA LEU A 2 15.03 -9.96 40.88
C LEU A 2 14.36 -9.60 42.23
N THR A 3 15.12 -9.57 43.32
CA THR A 3 14.62 -9.44 44.71
C THR A 3 14.44 -7.99 45.17
N GLN A 4 14.61 -7.00 44.30
CA GLN A 4 14.54 -5.57 44.65
C GLN A 4 13.23 -4.89 44.20
N PHE A 5 12.24 -5.67 43.72
CA PHE A 5 10.97 -5.14 43.22
C PHE A 5 9.86 -5.04 44.27
N THR A 6 10.11 -5.52 45.49
CA THR A 6 9.26 -5.26 46.66
C THR A 6 10.15 -4.74 47.78
N PRO A 7 9.70 -3.81 48.64
CA PRO A 7 10.43 -3.48 49.85
C PRO A 7 10.28 -4.65 50.83
N ALA A 8 10.99 -5.74 50.57
CA ALA A 8 11.05 -6.90 51.44
C ALA A 8 12.42 -6.92 52.13
N SER A 9 12.40 -6.55 53.41
CA SER A 9 13.36 -6.92 54.47
C SER A 9 14.85 -6.73 54.15
N MET A 10 15.36 -5.53 54.41
CA MET A 10 16.80 -5.27 54.49
C MET A 10 17.24 -5.41 55.96
N GLU A 11 18.04 -6.45 56.28
CA GLU A 11 18.53 -6.69 57.66
C GLU A 11 19.53 -5.62 58.16
N ILE A 12 20.06 -4.80 57.25
CA ILE A 12 21.04 -3.75 57.56
C ILE A 12 20.29 -2.41 57.69
N ARG A 13 20.16 -1.91 58.93
CA ARG A 13 19.53 -0.61 59.23
C ARG A 13 20.60 0.49 59.29
N PRO A 14 20.38 1.66 58.67
CA PRO A 14 21.33 2.77 58.75
C PRO A 14 21.32 3.38 60.17
N PHE A 15 22.48 3.32 60.84
CA PHE A 15 22.65 3.87 62.18
C PHE A 15 23.19 5.30 62.14
N ASN A 16 24.00 5.64 61.14
CA ASN A 16 24.60 6.96 61.00
C ASN A 16 23.71 7.93 60.20
N LEU A 17 23.76 9.23 60.54
CA LEU A 17 23.01 10.28 59.82
C LEU A 17 23.35 10.31 58.32
N VAL A 18 24.62 10.11 57.96
CA VAL A 18 25.09 10.08 56.57
C VAL A 18 24.51 8.88 55.82
N GLU A 19 24.48 7.69 56.44
CA GLU A 19 23.90 6.47 55.86
C GLU A 19 22.39 6.61 55.64
N ARG A 20 21.68 7.30 56.55
CA ARG A 20 20.25 7.58 56.42
C ARG A 20 19.96 8.51 55.25
N ILE A 21 20.70 9.60 55.11
CA ILE A 21 20.54 10.55 53.99
C ILE A 21 20.81 9.84 52.66
N TYR A 22 21.88 9.05 52.57
CA TYR A 22 22.20 8.27 51.37
C TYR A 22 21.09 7.26 51.01
N SER A 23 20.56 6.56 52.01
CA SER A 23 19.46 5.59 51.80
C SER A 23 18.18 6.28 51.30
N ILE A 24 17.84 7.44 51.84
CA ILE A 24 16.68 8.24 51.38
C ILE A 24 16.87 8.69 49.92
N LEU A 25 18.06 9.18 49.57
CA LEU A 25 18.36 9.60 48.19
C LEU A 25 18.30 8.43 47.21
N CYS A 26 18.83 7.26 47.59
CA CYS A 26 18.75 6.05 46.77
C CYS A 26 17.31 5.58 46.57
N LEU A 27 16.47 5.62 47.61
CA LEU A 27 15.05 5.26 47.52
C LEU A 27 14.28 6.24 46.62
N LEU A 28 14.54 7.54 46.73
CA LEU A 28 13.93 8.55 45.85
C LEU A 28 14.34 8.34 44.40
N PHE A 29 15.63 8.08 44.14
CA PHE A 29 16.12 7.83 42.78
C PHE A 29 15.56 6.52 42.20
N ALA A 30 15.50 5.46 43.01
CA ALA A 30 14.89 4.19 42.63
C ALA A 30 13.39 4.35 42.30
N LEU A 31 12.66 5.15 43.10
CA LEU A 31 11.25 5.43 42.86
C LEU A 31 11.03 6.20 41.54
N ILE A 32 11.87 7.19 41.26
CA ILE A 32 11.78 8.01 40.04
C ILE A 32 12.10 7.16 38.80
N THR A 33 13.19 6.40 38.83
CA THR A 33 13.63 5.55 37.71
C THR A 33 12.62 4.43 37.44
N PHE A 34 12.10 3.79 38.48
CA PHE A 34 11.06 2.77 38.35
C PHE A 34 9.76 3.34 37.78
N SER A 35 9.32 4.50 38.25
CA SER A 35 8.10 5.16 37.74
C SER A 35 8.24 5.55 36.27
N SER A 36 9.40 6.08 35.87
CA SER A 36 9.69 6.41 34.47
C SER A 36 9.68 5.16 33.58
N PHE A 37 10.32 4.08 34.03
CA PHE A 37 10.36 2.81 33.31
C PHE A 37 8.97 2.20 33.10
N LEU A 38 8.15 2.16 34.17
CA LEU A 38 6.77 1.67 34.09
C LEU A 38 5.91 2.54 33.16
N GLY A 39 6.12 3.86 33.17
CA GLY A 39 5.48 4.80 32.25
C GLY A 39 5.83 4.54 30.79
N SER A 40 7.10 4.32 30.46
CA SER A 40 7.56 4.01 29.10
C SER A 40 7.02 2.68 28.56
N ILE A 41 6.98 1.63 29.39
CA ILE A 41 6.36 0.34 29.02
C ILE A 41 4.88 0.55 28.71
N THR A 42 4.17 1.25 29.59
CA THR A 42 2.73 1.49 29.43
C THR A 42 2.44 2.33 28.18
N ALA A 43 3.24 3.37 27.92
CA ALA A 43 3.13 4.19 26.72
C ALA A 43 3.37 3.37 25.44
N SER A 44 4.39 2.51 25.43
CA SER A 44 4.72 1.64 24.29
C SER A 44 3.60 0.63 24.01
N ILE A 45 3.04 0.01 25.05
CA ILE A 45 1.90 -0.90 24.92
C ILE A 45 0.66 -0.14 24.41
N SER A 46 0.44 1.08 24.88
CA SER A 46 -0.68 1.93 24.42
C SER A 46 -0.55 2.30 22.95
N GLN A 47 0.65 2.69 22.49
CA GLN A 47 0.95 2.96 21.09
C GLN A 47 0.75 1.72 20.20
N LEU A 48 1.26 0.56 20.63
CA LEU A 48 1.09 -0.71 19.91
C LEU A 48 -0.40 -1.12 19.82
N ARG A 49 -1.16 -0.92 20.91
CA ARG A 49 -2.60 -1.16 20.92
C ARG A 49 -3.35 -0.16 20.04
N LYS A 50 -2.96 1.12 19.98
CA LYS A 50 -3.60 2.14 19.14
C LYS A 50 -3.60 1.72 17.66
N HIS A 51 -2.46 1.25 17.14
CA HIS A 51 -2.33 0.81 15.76
C HIS A 51 -3.12 -0.49 15.44
N THR A 52 -3.24 -1.40 16.40
CA THR A 52 -3.98 -2.67 16.23
C THR A 52 -5.50 -2.48 16.42
N THR A 53 -5.91 -1.48 17.21
CA THR A 53 -7.33 -1.29 17.59
C THR A 53 -8.14 -0.46 16.62
N GLU A 54 -7.58 0.43 15.79
CA GLU A 54 -8.43 1.27 14.92
C GLU A 54 -9.18 0.45 13.85
N CYS A 55 -8.49 -0.46 13.17
CA CYS A 55 -9.11 -1.40 12.23
C CYS A 55 -10.13 -2.33 12.91
N GLY A 56 -9.77 -2.88 14.08
CA GLY A 56 -10.68 -3.74 14.87
C GLY A 56 -11.90 -2.99 15.44
N LYS A 57 -11.75 -1.72 15.81
CA LYS A 57 -12.83 -0.85 16.31
C LYS A 57 -13.85 -0.55 15.22
N GLN A 58 -13.40 -0.17 14.02
CA GLN A 58 -14.30 0.09 12.89
C GLN A 58 -15.07 -1.18 12.49
N GLN A 59 -14.39 -2.33 12.48
CA GLN A 59 -15.01 -3.64 12.27
C GLN A 59 -16.08 -3.96 13.31
N PHE A 60 -15.81 -3.68 14.58
CA PHE A 60 -16.74 -3.91 15.68
C PHE A 60 -17.97 -2.99 15.62
N ILE A 61 -17.78 -1.70 15.36
CA ILE A 61 -18.86 -0.71 15.24
C ILE A 61 -19.81 -1.09 14.10
N LEU A 62 -19.26 -1.47 12.94
CA LEU A 62 -20.04 -1.85 11.77
C LEU A 62 -20.88 -3.11 12.01
N ARG A 63 -20.30 -4.16 12.63
CA ARG A 63 -21.05 -5.37 13.02
C ARG A 63 -22.18 -5.02 13.97
N THR A 64 -21.91 -4.18 14.96
CA THR A 64 -22.91 -3.74 15.94
C THR A 64 -24.04 -2.95 15.28
N TYR A 65 -23.73 -2.12 14.29
CA TYR A 65 -24.71 -1.35 13.52
C TYR A 65 -25.64 -2.24 12.69
N PHE A 66 -25.12 -3.25 11.99
CA PHE A 66 -25.95 -4.18 11.20
C PHE A 66 -26.87 -5.02 12.09
N THR A 67 -26.38 -5.47 13.25
CA THR A 67 -27.18 -6.22 14.22
C THR A 67 -28.30 -5.36 14.81
N LYS A 68 -28.03 -4.09 15.16
CA LYS A 68 -29.04 -3.18 15.72
C LYS A 68 -30.14 -2.82 14.72
N ASN A 69 -29.80 -2.60 13.46
CA ASN A 69 -30.76 -2.20 12.42
C ASN A 69 -31.42 -3.38 11.69
N LYS A 70 -31.20 -4.63 12.15
CA LYS A 70 -31.76 -5.86 11.55
C LYS A 70 -31.54 -5.95 10.04
N VAL A 71 -30.37 -5.54 9.57
CA VAL A 71 -30.02 -5.60 8.14
C VAL A 71 -29.99 -7.07 7.70
N SER A 72 -30.55 -7.36 6.52
CA SER A 72 -30.56 -8.72 5.96
C SER A 72 -29.16 -9.33 5.96
N SER A 73 -29.07 -10.60 6.34
CA SER A 73 -27.79 -11.33 6.47
C SER A 73 -27.06 -11.45 5.14
N GLY A 74 -27.79 -11.50 4.02
CA GLY A 74 -27.23 -11.46 2.67
C GLY A 74 -26.57 -10.11 2.37
N LEU A 75 -27.29 -9.01 2.57
CA LEU A 75 -26.79 -7.66 2.34
C LEU A 75 -25.60 -7.33 3.28
N SER A 76 -25.68 -7.71 4.54
CA SER A 76 -24.61 -7.51 5.53
C SER A 76 -23.34 -8.26 5.16
N LYS A 77 -23.46 -9.50 4.65
CA LYS A 77 -22.31 -10.28 4.16
C LYS A 77 -21.70 -9.65 2.92
N THR A 78 -22.50 -9.18 1.98
CA THR A 78 -22.03 -8.50 0.77
C THR A 78 -21.30 -7.20 1.12
N ILE A 79 -21.88 -6.37 1.98
CA ILE A 79 -21.25 -5.11 2.44
C ILE A 79 -19.97 -5.41 3.25
N TRP A 80 -19.97 -6.44 4.09
CA TRP A 80 -18.78 -6.86 4.85
C TRP A 80 -17.66 -7.37 3.96
N HIS A 81 -17.99 -8.19 2.96
CA HIS A 81 -17.04 -8.70 1.98
C HIS A 81 -16.43 -7.54 1.18
N PHE A 82 -17.28 -6.64 0.70
CA PHE A 82 -16.89 -5.43 -0.01
C PHE A 82 -15.96 -4.54 0.84
N LEU A 83 -16.31 -4.20 2.09
CA LEU A 83 -15.47 -3.35 2.94
C LEU A 83 -14.16 -4.02 3.37
N LYS A 84 -14.15 -5.34 3.56
CA LYS A 84 -12.94 -6.11 3.83
C LYS A 84 -11.98 -6.13 2.64
N GLN A 85 -12.54 -6.14 1.42
CA GLN A 85 -11.78 -6.13 0.18
C GLN A 85 -11.42 -4.72 -0.31
N ASN A 86 -12.11 -3.67 0.17
CA ASN A 86 -11.95 -2.30 -0.32
C ASN A 86 -11.32 -1.31 0.68
N HIS A 87 -11.52 -1.45 1.99
CA HIS A 87 -11.05 -0.48 3.00
C HIS A 87 -9.94 -1.05 3.90
N PHE A 88 -10.02 -2.32 4.31
CA PHE A 88 -8.98 -2.94 5.14
C PHE A 88 -7.73 -3.36 4.35
N SER A 89 -7.85 -3.55 3.03
CA SER A 89 -6.77 -3.84 2.09
C SER A 89 -5.99 -2.60 1.65
N GLN A 90 -6.61 -1.41 1.58
CA GLN A 90 -5.93 -0.13 1.31
C GLN A 90 -4.85 0.18 2.35
N MET A 91 -5.00 -0.30 3.59
CA MET A 91 -3.98 -0.16 4.64
C MET A 91 -2.73 -1.03 4.41
N THR A 92 -2.73 -1.95 3.43
CA THR A 92 -1.65 -2.96 3.28
C THR A 92 -0.68 -2.63 2.13
N ARG A 93 -1.06 -1.78 1.16
CA ARG A 93 -0.16 -1.29 0.11
C ARG A 93 -0.14 0.24 0.15
N GLY A 94 0.83 0.80 0.87
CA GLY A 94 1.11 2.23 0.74
C GLY A 94 1.67 2.52 -0.64
N HIS A 95 1.06 3.43 -1.40
CA HIS A 95 1.61 3.93 -2.65
C HIS A 95 3.04 4.41 -2.46
N LYS A 96 3.91 4.12 -3.42
CA LYS A 96 5.30 4.61 -3.39
C LYS A 96 5.35 6.14 -3.23
N ALA A 97 4.41 6.84 -3.86
CA ALA A 97 4.31 8.30 -3.80
C ALA A 97 4.02 8.85 -2.38
N HIS A 98 3.36 8.07 -1.53
CA HIS A 98 2.97 8.47 -0.17
C HIS A 98 4.07 8.17 0.87
N ILE A 99 5.08 7.38 0.51
CA ILE A 99 6.19 7.03 1.41
C ILE A 99 7.34 8.02 1.19
N GLU A 100 7.33 9.12 1.93
CA GLU A 100 8.33 10.19 1.80
C GLU A 100 9.77 9.72 2.02
N VAL A 101 9.97 8.71 2.87
CA VAL A 101 11.29 8.11 3.13
C VAL A 101 11.91 7.51 1.86
N LEU A 102 11.10 6.97 0.93
CA LEU A 102 11.60 6.40 -0.32
C LEU A 102 12.17 7.47 -1.26
N LYS A 103 11.82 8.75 -1.07
CA LYS A 103 12.41 9.86 -1.85
C LYS A 103 13.87 10.13 -1.47
N LEU A 104 14.30 9.73 -0.27
CA LEU A 104 15.66 9.90 0.23
C LEU A 104 16.63 8.86 -0.34
N LEU A 105 16.13 7.82 -1.01
CA LEU A 105 16.96 6.80 -1.63
C LEU A 105 17.78 7.38 -2.80
N PRO A 106 19.06 7.02 -2.93
CA PRO A 106 19.84 7.28 -4.14
C PRO A 106 19.15 6.79 -5.41
N PRO A 107 19.35 7.45 -6.57
CA PRO A 107 18.62 7.14 -7.81
C PRO A 107 18.83 5.70 -8.30
N HIS A 108 20.02 5.12 -8.09
CA HIS A 108 20.30 3.73 -8.46
C HIS A 108 19.45 2.73 -7.65
N LEU A 109 19.25 2.96 -6.34
CA LEU A 109 18.39 2.10 -5.50
C LEU A 109 16.91 2.30 -5.82
N GLN A 110 16.50 3.52 -6.18
CA GLN A 110 15.14 3.77 -6.65
C GLN A 110 14.84 3.01 -7.94
N GLY A 111 15.79 2.95 -8.87
CA GLY A 111 15.67 2.18 -10.11
C GLY A 111 15.50 0.69 -9.85
N MET A 112 16.35 0.11 -8.99
CA MET A 112 16.25 -1.31 -8.59
C MET A 112 14.92 -1.63 -7.91
N LEU A 113 14.46 -0.76 -7.00
CA LEU A 113 13.17 -0.93 -6.34
C LEU A 113 12.00 -0.88 -7.33
N ASN A 114 12.02 0.09 -8.25
CA ASN A 114 11.00 0.21 -9.29
C ASN A 114 10.95 -1.00 -10.21
N GLN A 115 12.12 -1.52 -10.56
CA GLN A 115 12.22 -2.75 -11.34
C GLN A 115 11.52 -3.88 -10.60
N GLU A 116 11.89 -4.19 -9.35
CA GLU A 116 11.24 -5.25 -8.58
C GLU A 116 9.72 -5.05 -8.39
N LEU A 117 9.29 -3.80 -8.16
CA LEU A 117 7.88 -3.50 -7.93
C LEU A 117 7.02 -3.69 -9.18
N TYR A 118 7.48 -3.18 -10.33
CA TYR A 118 6.66 -3.04 -11.55
C TYR A 118 6.93 -4.12 -12.59
N HIS A 119 8.12 -4.73 -12.62
CA HIS A 119 8.47 -5.81 -13.53
C HIS A 119 7.42 -6.93 -13.64
N PRO A 120 6.89 -7.52 -12.54
CA PRO A 120 5.93 -8.62 -12.62
C PRO A 120 4.56 -8.21 -13.21
N TYR A 121 4.27 -6.91 -13.31
CA TYR A 121 3.05 -6.40 -13.90
C TYR A 121 3.24 -6.06 -15.37
N ILE A 122 4.35 -5.37 -15.71
CA ILE A 122 4.63 -4.93 -17.07
C ILE A 122 4.90 -6.13 -18.00
N THR A 123 5.69 -7.10 -17.53
CA THR A 123 6.06 -8.30 -18.30
C THR A 123 4.90 -9.25 -18.57
N ARG A 124 3.69 -8.95 -18.07
CA ARG A 124 2.47 -9.66 -18.46
C ARG A 124 2.04 -9.31 -19.88
N ALA A 125 2.35 -8.11 -20.37
CA ALA A 125 2.13 -7.81 -21.77
C ALA A 125 3.26 -8.43 -22.61
N PRO A 126 2.95 -9.20 -23.67
CA PRO A 126 3.94 -9.95 -24.45
C PRO A 126 5.10 -9.09 -24.97
N PHE A 127 4.81 -7.86 -25.43
CA PHE A 127 5.84 -6.93 -25.89
C PHE A 127 6.91 -6.69 -24.82
N PHE A 128 6.50 -6.37 -23.59
CA PHE A 128 7.45 -6.05 -22.54
C PHE A 128 8.17 -7.26 -21.97
N TYR A 129 7.55 -8.44 -22.02
CA TYR A 129 8.23 -9.70 -21.69
C TYR A 129 9.47 -9.89 -22.57
N HIS A 130 9.31 -9.72 -23.88
CA HIS A 130 10.43 -9.80 -24.81
C HIS A 130 11.41 -8.65 -24.63
N TYR A 131 10.91 -7.41 -24.49
CA TYR A 131 11.77 -6.25 -24.29
C TYR A 131 12.67 -6.38 -23.04
N ALA A 132 12.15 -6.94 -21.94
CA ALA A 132 12.91 -7.21 -20.72
C ALA A 132 14.11 -8.13 -20.97
N ALA A 133 13.97 -9.12 -21.86
CA ALA A 133 15.04 -10.04 -22.23
C ALA A 133 16.12 -9.38 -23.10
N PHE A 134 15.75 -8.37 -23.90
CA PHE A 134 16.70 -7.66 -24.77
C PHE A 134 17.40 -6.47 -24.08
N SER A 135 16.68 -5.74 -23.23
CA SER A 135 17.22 -4.58 -22.51
C SER A 135 16.58 -4.42 -21.14
N SER A 136 17.29 -4.94 -20.13
CA SER A 136 16.94 -4.71 -18.73
C SER A 136 17.07 -3.23 -18.38
N GLU A 137 18.09 -2.53 -18.87
CA GLU A 137 18.33 -1.11 -18.60
C GLU A 137 17.20 -0.22 -19.10
N GLY A 138 16.73 -0.47 -20.33
CA GLY A 138 15.63 0.28 -20.91
C GLY A 138 14.30 0.02 -20.20
N LEU A 139 14.09 -1.19 -19.66
CA LEU A 139 12.93 -1.49 -18.83
C LEU A 139 13.02 -0.79 -17.47
N VAL A 140 14.20 -0.75 -16.83
CA VAL A 140 14.43 -0.02 -15.57
C VAL A 140 14.12 1.46 -15.74
N GLU A 141 14.57 2.06 -16.84
CA GLU A 141 14.32 3.46 -17.15
C GLU A 141 12.83 3.74 -17.34
N LEU A 142 12.13 2.84 -18.04
CA LEU A 142 10.68 2.90 -18.24
C LEU A 142 9.93 2.77 -16.91
N CYS A 143 10.29 1.80 -16.07
CA CYS A 143 9.74 1.62 -14.73
C CYS A 143 9.94 2.85 -13.83
N THR A 144 11.02 3.58 -14.05
CA THR A 144 11.40 4.72 -13.20
C THR A 144 10.74 6.01 -13.64
N LYS A 145 10.60 6.25 -14.95
CA LYS A 145 10.18 7.55 -15.49
C LYS A 145 8.76 7.57 -16.05
N ALA A 146 8.24 6.43 -16.53
CA ALA A 146 6.97 6.38 -17.25
C ALA A 146 5.83 5.71 -16.48
N ILE A 147 6.09 5.15 -15.29
CA ILE A 147 5.09 4.45 -14.50
C ILE A 147 4.56 5.31 -13.37
N SER A 148 3.24 5.20 -13.16
CA SER A 148 2.52 5.80 -12.05
C SER A 148 1.50 4.81 -11.50
N GLU A 149 1.23 4.88 -10.20
CA GLU A 149 0.21 4.08 -9.53
C GLU A 149 -1.06 4.92 -9.35
N ARG A 150 -2.23 4.31 -9.57
CA ARG A 150 -3.53 4.94 -9.35
C ARG A 150 -4.46 3.97 -8.65
N THR A 151 -5.03 4.41 -7.54
CA THR A 151 -6.12 3.70 -6.87
C THR A 151 -7.45 4.20 -7.40
N LEU A 152 -8.37 3.27 -7.68
CA LEU A 152 -9.75 3.57 -8.02
C LEU A 152 -10.67 3.08 -6.92
N ILE A 153 -11.66 3.88 -6.56
CA ILE A 153 -12.76 3.41 -5.72
C ILE A 153 -13.84 2.72 -6.56
N CYS A 154 -14.64 1.86 -5.95
CA CYS A 154 -15.79 1.24 -6.63
C CYS A 154 -16.72 2.31 -7.23
N GLY A 155 -17.14 2.09 -8.47
CA GLY A 155 -17.94 3.01 -9.26
C GLY A 155 -17.14 4.14 -9.93
N GLU A 156 -15.84 4.29 -9.63
CA GLU A 156 -15.00 5.29 -10.28
C GLU A 156 -14.67 4.85 -11.72
N MET A 157 -14.73 5.80 -12.65
CA MET A 157 -14.31 5.59 -14.03
C MET A 157 -12.79 5.70 -14.16
N LEU A 158 -12.16 4.66 -14.72
CA LEU A 158 -10.75 4.69 -15.12
C LEU A 158 -10.56 5.62 -16.33
N PHE A 159 -11.39 5.45 -17.36
CA PHE A 159 -11.46 6.30 -18.56
C PHE A 159 -12.87 6.29 -19.16
N THR A 160 -13.16 7.32 -19.97
CA THR A 160 -14.46 7.55 -20.60
C THR A 160 -14.37 7.41 -22.12
N THR A 161 -15.46 6.98 -22.74
CA THR A 161 -15.61 6.92 -24.20
C THR A 161 -15.29 8.26 -24.88
N GLY A 162 -14.64 8.20 -26.04
CA GLY A 162 -14.36 9.36 -26.88
C GLY A 162 -13.19 10.22 -26.40
N LYS A 163 -12.57 9.90 -25.25
CA LYS A 163 -11.36 10.57 -24.78
C LYS A 163 -10.12 9.95 -25.43
N VAL A 164 -9.19 10.81 -25.84
CA VAL A 164 -7.87 10.38 -26.33
C VAL A 164 -7.15 9.64 -25.19
N ALA A 165 -6.66 8.45 -25.49
CA ALA A 165 -5.92 7.66 -24.54
C ALA A 165 -4.48 8.20 -24.44
N GLU A 166 -3.99 8.35 -23.21
CA GLU A 166 -2.62 8.82 -22.94
C GLU A 166 -1.77 7.74 -22.26
N LYS A 167 -2.42 6.76 -21.65
CA LYS A 167 -1.77 5.77 -20.78
C LYS A 167 -2.30 4.36 -21.05
N MET A 168 -1.40 3.39 -20.96
CA MET A 168 -1.72 1.97 -20.87
C MET A 168 -1.87 1.60 -19.39
N PHE A 169 -2.74 0.65 -19.06
CA PHE A 169 -3.00 0.28 -17.67
C PHE A 169 -2.80 -1.21 -17.43
N PHE A 170 -2.39 -1.56 -16.21
CA PHE A 170 -2.31 -2.92 -15.69
C PHE A 170 -3.14 -3.03 -14.42
N ALA A 171 -4.03 -4.02 -14.35
CA ALA A 171 -4.83 -4.31 -13.17
C ALA A 171 -3.98 -5.08 -12.15
N ALA A 172 -3.46 -4.37 -11.14
CA ALA A 172 -2.61 -4.94 -10.10
C ALA A 172 -3.43 -5.66 -9.03
N SER A 173 -4.62 -5.15 -8.70
CA SER A 173 -5.64 -5.81 -7.89
C SER A 173 -7.03 -5.27 -8.21
N GLY A 174 -8.06 -6.04 -7.87
CA GLY A 174 -9.46 -5.66 -8.07
C GLY A 174 -10.02 -6.13 -9.41
N PHE A 175 -11.21 -5.62 -9.72
CA PHE A 175 -12.01 -5.93 -10.90
C PHE A 175 -12.55 -4.65 -11.52
N LEU A 176 -12.44 -4.58 -12.83
CA LEU A 176 -12.89 -3.47 -13.67
C LEU A 176 -13.92 -4.01 -14.68
N ARG A 177 -14.90 -3.19 -15.05
CA ARG A 177 -15.92 -3.51 -16.04
C ARG A 177 -15.76 -2.61 -17.26
N TYR A 178 -15.64 -3.22 -18.43
CA TYR A 178 -15.62 -2.54 -19.72
C TYR A 178 -17.02 -2.61 -20.32
N GLU A 179 -17.69 -1.47 -20.47
CA GLU A 179 -19.09 -1.40 -20.90
C GLU A 179 -19.19 -1.04 -22.38
N HIS A 180 -18.95 -2.00 -23.26
CA HIS A 180 -18.93 -1.75 -24.69
C HIS A 180 -20.36 -1.60 -25.27
N PRO A 181 -20.60 -0.67 -26.23
CA PRO A 181 -21.91 -0.50 -26.85
C PRO A 181 -22.45 -1.78 -27.51
N THR A 182 -21.56 -2.58 -28.10
CA THR A 182 -21.90 -3.95 -28.52
C THR A 182 -21.76 -4.89 -27.33
N GLY A 183 -22.88 -5.32 -26.75
CA GLY A 183 -22.94 -6.18 -25.57
C GLY A 183 -21.98 -7.38 -25.54
N PRO A 184 -21.73 -8.11 -26.65
CA PRO A 184 -20.75 -9.21 -26.68
C PRO A 184 -19.30 -8.80 -26.38
N CYS A 185 -18.97 -7.51 -26.55
CA CYS A 185 -17.63 -6.98 -26.30
C CYS A 185 -17.47 -6.41 -24.88
N SER A 186 -18.54 -6.40 -24.07
CA SER A 186 -18.46 -6.02 -22.66
C SER A 186 -17.76 -7.11 -21.87
N GLN A 187 -16.77 -6.73 -21.06
CA GLN A 187 -15.93 -7.68 -20.34
C GLN A 187 -15.64 -7.19 -18.93
N THR A 188 -15.57 -8.14 -17.99
CA THR A 188 -15.04 -7.90 -16.65
C THR A 188 -13.57 -8.28 -16.64
N ILE A 189 -12.71 -7.31 -16.38
CA ILE A 189 -11.26 -7.44 -16.37
C ILE A 189 -10.81 -7.63 -14.92
N GLY A 190 -10.15 -8.75 -14.66
CA GLY A 190 -9.62 -9.08 -13.34
C GLY A 190 -8.15 -8.70 -13.17
N THR A 191 -7.63 -9.01 -11.98
CA THR A 191 -6.22 -8.88 -11.64
C THR A 191 -5.36 -9.70 -12.61
N GLY A 192 -4.29 -9.13 -13.16
CA GLY A 192 -3.50 -9.81 -14.19
C GLY A 192 -3.47 -9.08 -15.51
N ALA A 193 -4.61 -8.56 -15.92
CA ALA A 193 -4.81 -8.08 -17.27
C ALA A 193 -4.21 -6.70 -17.52
N TRP A 194 -3.90 -6.45 -18.79
CA TRP A 194 -3.49 -5.14 -19.30
C TRP A 194 -4.59 -4.55 -20.18
N ILE A 195 -4.63 -3.22 -20.26
CA ILE A 195 -5.73 -2.46 -20.84
C ILE A 195 -5.15 -1.31 -21.67
N ALA A 196 -5.79 -1.03 -22.81
CA ALA A 196 -5.48 0.09 -23.69
C ALA A 196 -4.04 0.07 -24.27
N GLU A 197 -3.45 -1.11 -24.48
CA GLU A 197 -2.14 -1.27 -25.14
C GLU A 197 -1.95 -0.46 -26.44
N PRO A 198 -2.95 -0.34 -27.35
CA PRO A 198 -2.78 0.41 -28.61
C PRO A 198 -2.31 1.86 -28.44
N VAL A 199 -2.53 2.47 -27.27
CA VAL A 199 -2.11 3.83 -26.94
C VAL A 199 -0.60 4.08 -27.08
N LEU A 200 0.20 3.02 -26.94
CA LEU A 200 1.65 3.11 -27.06
C LEU A 200 2.07 3.34 -28.51
N TRP A 201 1.35 2.73 -29.45
CA TRP A 201 1.73 2.62 -30.85
C TRP A 201 1.04 3.64 -31.74
N VAL A 202 -0.22 3.95 -31.45
CA VAL A 202 -1.07 4.81 -32.29
C VAL A 202 -1.79 5.87 -31.47
N LYS A 203 -2.30 6.91 -32.15
CA LYS A 203 -3.24 7.87 -31.56
C LYS A 203 -4.57 7.14 -31.31
N TRP A 204 -4.75 6.63 -30.10
CA TRP A 204 -5.90 5.83 -29.71
C TRP A 204 -6.95 6.68 -28.98
N VAL A 205 -8.23 6.36 -29.19
CA VAL A 205 -9.37 6.95 -28.48
C VAL A 205 -10.16 5.83 -27.82
N HIS A 206 -10.52 6.00 -26.55
CA HIS A 206 -11.27 4.98 -25.82
C HIS A 206 -12.65 4.76 -26.45
N VAL A 207 -12.94 3.52 -26.81
CA VAL A 207 -14.18 3.14 -27.51
C VAL A 207 -15.36 2.97 -26.55
N ALA A 208 -15.08 2.57 -25.31
CA ALA A 208 -16.08 2.43 -24.26
C ALA A 208 -15.53 2.86 -22.91
N PRO A 209 -16.37 3.11 -21.90
CA PRO A 209 -15.90 3.46 -20.58
C PRO A 209 -15.44 2.22 -19.83
N MET A 210 -14.49 2.42 -18.92
CA MET A 210 -14.02 1.40 -17.99
C MET A 210 -14.29 1.87 -16.57
N ILE A 211 -15.02 1.07 -15.80
CA ILE A 211 -15.49 1.42 -14.46
C ILE A 211 -14.92 0.41 -13.46
N ALA A 212 -14.46 0.87 -12.31
CA ALA A 212 -14.05 -0.01 -11.23
C ALA A 212 -15.27 -0.65 -10.56
N ASP A 213 -15.35 -1.98 -10.57
CA ASP A 213 -16.41 -2.72 -9.87
C ASP A 213 -16.07 -2.93 -8.38
N THR A 214 -14.78 -2.84 -8.07
CA THR A 214 -14.22 -2.95 -6.70
C THR A 214 -13.10 -1.92 -6.54
N SER A 215 -12.65 -1.69 -5.30
CA SER A 215 -11.44 -0.89 -5.06
C SER A 215 -10.27 -1.56 -5.79
N SER A 216 -9.71 -0.86 -6.77
CA SER A 216 -8.77 -1.44 -7.73
C SER A 216 -7.48 -0.65 -7.74
N GLU A 217 -6.36 -1.37 -7.73
CA GLU A 217 -5.04 -0.78 -7.87
C GLU A 217 -4.58 -0.93 -9.30
N ILE A 218 -4.24 0.21 -9.91
CA ILE A 218 -3.91 0.31 -11.33
C ILE A 218 -2.48 0.82 -11.45
N ILE A 219 -1.69 0.13 -12.25
CA ILE A 219 -0.38 0.61 -12.67
C ILE A 219 -0.56 1.20 -14.07
N ALA A 220 -0.30 2.49 -14.21
CA ALA A 220 -0.44 3.24 -15.45
C ALA A 220 0.93 3.52 -16.06
N LEU A 221 1.13 3.07 -17.29
CA LEU A 221 2.29 3.38 -18.12
C LEU A 221 1.96 4.53 -19.06
N ASP A 222 2.71 5.62 -18.96
CA ASP A 222 2.56 6.80 -19.79
C ASP A 222 3.10 6.59 -21.21
N ALA A 223 2.25 6.85 -22.21
CA ALA A 223 2.61 6.62 -23.61
C ALA A 223 3.62 7.65 -24.13
N ALA A 224 3.60 8.90 -23.61
CA ALA A 224 4.58 9.91 -24.02
C ALA A 224 5.98 9.56 -23.46
N GLY A 225 6.06 9.20 -22.17
CA GLY A 225 7.27 8.70 -21.54
C GLY A 225 7.82 7.45 -22.25
N PHE A 226 6.96 6.48 -22.56
CA PHE A 226 7.33 5.31 -23.34
C PHE A 226 7.99 5.68 -24.68
N ARG A 227 7.35 6.55 -25.47
CA ARG A 227 7.84 6.99 -26.78
C ARG A 227 9.14 7.79 -26.70
N GLN A 228 9.42 8.44 -25.58
CA GLN A 228 10.70 9.15 -25.35
C GLN A 228 11.83 8.18 -24.99
N ILE A 229 11.54 7.11 -24.25
CA ILE A 229 12.54 6.18 -23.72
C ILE A 229 12.95 5.13 -24.77
N MET A 230 12.01 4.57 -25.52
CA MET A 230 12.31 3.51 -26.50
C MET A 230 13.42 3.86 -27.51
N PRO A 231 13.49 5.08 -28.09
CA PRO A 231 14.56 5.45 -29.02
C PRO A 231 15.96 5.54 -28.40
N LEU A 232 16.08 5.62 -27.07
CA LEU A 232 17.37 5.69 -26.38
C LEU A 232 18.04 4.31 -26.32
N PHE A 233 17.25 3.23 -26.35
CA PHE A 233 17.72 1.86 -26.19
C PHE A 233 17.62 1.03 -27.49
N LYS A 234 17.82 1.66 -28.66
CA LYS A 234 17.65 1.07 -30.01
C LYS A 234 18.34 -0.27 -30.27
N ARG A 235 19.42 -0.61 -29.53
CA ARG A 235 20.12 -1.90 -29.70
C ARG A 235 19.30 -3.11 -29.26
N SER A 236 18.12 -2.92 -28.66
CA SER A 236 17.31 -3.97 -28.05
C SER A 236 16.01 -4.29 -28.79
N LEU A 237 15.80 -3.76 -29.99
CA LEU A 237 14.63 -4.09 -30.81
C LEU A 237 15.08 -4.93 -32.01
N PRO A 238 14.49 -6.12 -32.24
CA PRO A 238 14.84 -6.99 -33.37
C PRO A 238 14.29 -6.52 -34.73
N PHE A 239 13.89 -5.25 -34.86
CA PHE A 239 13.35 -4.65 -36.09
C PHE A 239 14.00 -3.30 -36.38
#